data_AF-X1AYV1-F1
#
_entry.id   AF-X1AYV1-F1
#
_cell.length_a   1.000
_cell.length_b   1.000
_cell.length_c   1.000
_cell.angle_alpha   90.00
_cell.angle_beta   90.00
_cell.angle_gamma   90.00
#
_symmetry.space_group_name_H-M   'P 1'
#
loop_
_entity.id
_entity.type
_entity.pdbx_description
1 polymer ?
#
loop_
_entity_poly.entity_id
_entity_poly.type
_entity_poly.pdbx_seq_one_letter_code
_entity_poly.pdbx_strand_id
1 'polypeptide(L)' 'FNKILYLRAKIIKQTKKPLIRGDEIIEKFRLTPGPKIGEILKLVEKERALGNISNKRQALSIIKEEVKLNEKKKI' A
#
# COMPACT_ATOMS: atom_id res chain seq x y z
N PHE A 1 -10.81 8.74 -34.49
CA PHE A 1 -10.23 8.75 -33.14
C PHE A 1 -10.41 7.37 -32.51
N ASN A 2 -9.34 6.61 -32.27
CA ASN A 2 -9.45 5.23 -31.77
C ASN A 2 -9.89 5.20 -30.30
N LYS A 3 -11.20 5.08 -30.06
CA LYS A 3 -11.84 5.03 -28.73
C LYS A 3 -11.21 3.98 -27.81
N ILE A 4 -10.75 2.86 -28.37
CA ILE A 4 -10.06 1.77 -27.67
C ILE A 4 -8.73 2.23 -27.04
N LEU A 5 -7.97 3.06 -27.74
CA LEU A 5 -6.68 3.56 -27.26
C LEU A 5 -6.88 4.52 -26.08
N TYR A 6 -7.91 5.37 -26.17
CA TYR A 6 -8.32 6.29 -25.11
C TYR A 6 -8.76 5.54 -23.83
N LEU A 7 -9.56 4.48 -23.97
CA LEU A 7 -10.01 3.69 -22.83
C LEU A 7 -8.86 2.97 -22.13
N ARG A 8 -7.91 2.39 -22.87
CA ARG A 8 -6.70 1.77 -22.29
C ARG A 8 -5.87 2.78 -21.50
N ALA A 9 -5.57 3.95 -22.08
CA ALA A 9 -4.80 4.98 -21.39
C ALA A 9 -5.50 5.50 -20.12
N LYS A 10 -6.84 5.66 -20.17
CA LYS A 10 -7.66 6.07 -19.01
C LYS A 10 -7.66 5.02 -17.91
N ILE A 11 -7.78 3.74 -18.26
CA ILE A 11 -7.70 2.62 -17.30
C ILE A 11 -6.32 2.58 -16.65
N ILE A 12 -5.24 2.64 -17.43
CA ILE A 12 -3.85 2.64 -16.91
C ILE A 12 -3.58 3.85 -16.00
N LYS A 13 -4.12 5.02 -16.33
CA LYS A 13 -4.01 6.23 -15.50
C LYS A 13 -4.79 6.11 -14.18
N GLN A 14 -5.93 5.40 -14.19
CA GLN A 14 -6.74 5.15 -12.99
C GLN A 14 -6.20 4.01 -12.13
N THR A 15 -5.58 2.98 -12.73
CA THR A 15 -4.95 1.86 -12.02
C THR A 15 -3.48 2.16 -11.74
N LYS A 16 -3.22 3.18 -10.90
CA LYS A 16 -1.88 3.34 -10.31
C LYS A 16 -1.57 2.05 -9.55
N LYS A 17 -0.59 1.27 -10.02
CA LYS A 17 -0.15 0.06 -9.31
C LYS A 17 0.14 0.42 -7.84
N PRO A 18 -0.35 -0.37 -6.87
CA PRO A 18 -0.05 -0.13 -5.46
C PRO A 18 1.46 -0.19 -5.23
N LEU A 19 1.96 0.59 -4.27
CA LEU A 19 3.40 0.58 -3.94
C LEU A 19 3.84 -0.74 -3.32
N ILE A 20 2.90 -1.44 -2.68
CA ILE A 20 3.10 -2.74 -2.04
C ILE A 20 1.75 -3.47 -1.99
N ARG A 21 1.78 -4.80 -2.10
CA ARG A 21 0.60 -5.66 -2.01
C ARG A 21 0.50 -6.33 -0.63
N GLY A 22 -0.68 -6.83 -0.29
CA GLY A 22 -0.94 -7.43 1.02
C GLY A 22 -0.17 -8.73 1.28
N ASP A 23 -0.01 -9.57 0.26
CA ASP A 23 0.83 -10.77 0.30
C ASP A 23 2.29 -10.46 0.66
N GLU A 24 2.84 -9.40 0.07
CA GLU A 24 4.20 -8.95 0.38
C GLU A 24 4.37 -8.49 1.83
N ILE A 25 3.31 -7.92 2.42
CA ILE A 25 3.30 -7.51 3.83
C ILE A 25 3.29 -8.75 4.73
N ILE A 26 2.46 -9.74 4.41
CA ILE A 26 2.35 -11.01 5.15
C ILE A 26 3.70 -11.71 5.18
N GLU A 27 4.32 -11.91 4.02
CA GLU A 27 5.60 -12.61 3.92
C GLU A 27 6.72 -11.87 4.67
N LYS A 28 6.81 -10.55 4.51
CA LYS A 28 7.93 -9.78 5.02
C LYS A 28 7.85 -9.49 6.52
N PHE A 29 6.64 -9.28 7.04
CA PHE A 29 6.41 -8.97 8.45
C PHE A 29 5.85 -10.15 9.24
N ARG A 30 5.68 -11.31 8.61
CA ARG A 30 5.11 -12.54 9.21
C ARG A 30 3.79 -12.29 9.94
N LEU A 31 2.98 -11.38 9.39
CA LEU A 31 1.68 -11.02 9.95
C LEU A 31 0.63 -12.05 9.54
N THR A 32 -0.33 -12.32 10.42
CA THR A 32 -1.47 -13.16 10.08
C THR A 32 -2.41 -12.43 9.11
N PRO A 33 -2.94 -13.11 8.08
CA PRO A 33 -3.96 -12.56 7.20
C PRO A 33 -5.15 -12.03 8.02
N GLY A 34 -5.63 -10.83 7.69
CA GLY A 34 -6.75 -10.24 8.42
C GLY A 34 -7.03 -8.77 8.08
N PRO A 35 -8.07 -8.18 8.68
CA PRO A 35 -8.50 -6.81 8.41
C PRO A 35 -7.39 -5.78 8.69
N LYS A 36 -6.47 -6.09 9.61
CA LYS A 36 -5.31 -5.25 9.93
C LYS A 36 -4.41 -4.97 8.73
N ILE A 37 -4.27 -5.93 7.81
CA ILE A 37 -3.48 -5.72 6.58
C ILE A 37 -4.17 -4.70 5.68
N GLY A 38 -5.50 -4.74 5.61
CA GLY A 38 -6.29 -3.73 4.92
C GLY A 38 -6.09 -2.33 5.50
N GLU A 39 -6.01 -2.20 6.83
CA GLU A 39 -5.70 -0.93 7.51
C GLU A 39 -4.31 -0.42 7.14
N ILE A 40 -3.30 -1.31 7.16
CA ILE A 40 -1.92 -0.97 6.79
C ILE A 40 -1.84 -0.52 5.32
N LEU A 41 -2.52 -1.22 4.41
CA LEU A 41 -2.57 -0.83 2.99
C LEU A 41 -3.27 0.52 2.79
N LYS A 42 -4.35 0.80 3.54
CA LYS A 42 -5.01 2.11 3.51
C LYS A 42 -4.10 3.22 4.01
N LEU A 43 -3.31 2.98 5.06
CA LEU A 43 -2.32 3.93 5.55
C LEU A 43 -1.28 4.24 4.45
N VAL A 44 -0.72 3.21 3.82
CA VAL A 44 0.25 3.37 2.72
C VAL A 44 -0.34 4.18 1.57
N GLU A 45 -1.57 3.88 1.12
CA GLU A 45 -2.19 4.64 0.04
C GLU A 45 -2.54 6.09 0.45
N LYS A 46 -2.90 6.33 1.72
CA LYS A 46 -3.07 7.69 2.25
C LYS A 46 -1.76 8.47 2.19
N GLU A 47 -0.68 7.91 2.71
CA GLU A 47 0.65 8.54 2.70
C GLU A 47 1.14 8.79 1.27
N ARG A 48 0.80 7.90 0.34
CA ARG A 48 1.08 8.08 -1.09
C ARG A 48 0.26 9.21 -1.70
N ALA A 49 -1.02 9.31 -1.37
CA ALA A 49 -1.89 10.38 -1.84
C ALA A 49 -1.44 11.76 -1.34
N LEU A 50 -0.90 11.82 -0.12
CA LEU A 50 -0.29 13.01 0.47
C LEU A 50 1.07 13.37 -0.14
N GLY A 51 1.68 12.47 -0.92
CA GLY A 51 3.02 12.67 -1.51
C GLY A 51 4.18 12.36 -0.55
N ASN A 52 3.89 11.85 0.66
CA ASN A 52 4.91 11.49 1.65
C ASN A 52 5.72 10.27 1.21
N ILE A 53 5.11 9.38 0.43
CA ILE A 53 5.77 8.22 -0.14
C ILE A 53 5.50 8.09 -1.65
N SER A 54 6.51 7.66 -2.38
CA SER A 54 6.47 7.48 -3.84
C SER A 54 6.95 6.11 -4.28
N ASN A 55 7.60 5.36 -3.39
CA ASN A 55 8.22 4.07 -3.72
C ASN A 55 8.01 3.01 -2.63
N LYS A 56 8.27 1.76 -3.03
CA LYS A 56 8.11 0.57 -2.18
C LYS A 56 8.96 0.62 -0.90
N ARG A 57 10.18 1.16 -0.96
CA ARG A 57 11.07 1.24 0.20
C ARG A 57 10.48 2.15 1.28
N GLN A 58 9.94 3.29 0.89
CA GLN A 58 9.27 4.21 1.82
C GLN A 58 8.00 3.60 2.41
N ALA A 59 7.18 2.91 1.60
CA ALA A 59 6.02 2.19 2.09
C ALA A 59 6.41 1.15 3.16
N LEU A 60 7.48 0.39 2.93
CA LEU A 60 8.00 -0.58 3.89
C LEU A 60 8.48 0.04 5.22
N SER A 61 9.05 1.24 5.19
CA SER A 61 9.44 1.95 6.41
C SER A 61 8.22 2.32 7.25
N ILE A 62 7.18 2.87 6.64
CA ILE A 62 5.93 3.23 7.35
C ILE A 62 5.27 1.99 7.94
N ILE A 63 5.20 0.90 7.18
CA ILE A 63 4.62 -0.35 7.68
C ILE A 63 5.41 -0.88 8.88
N LYS A 64 6.74 -0.80 8.85
CA LYS A 64 7.59 -1.23 9.96
C LYS A 64 7.33 -0.41 11.23
N GLU A 65 7.13 0.90 11.10
CA GLU A 65 6.79 1.77 12.22
C GLU A 65 5.40 1.47 12.77
N GLU A 66 4.41 1.29 11.90
CA GLU A 66 3.04 0.93 12.27
C GLU A 66 3.00 -0.43 13.00
N VAL A 67 3.73 -1.44 12.52
CA VAL A 67 3.83 -2.75 13.18
C VAL A 67 4.44 -2.62 14.58
N LYS A 68 5.55 -1.89 14.72
CA LYS A 68 6.19 -1.63 16.03
C LYS A 68 5.28 -0.87 17.00
N LEU A 69 4.52 0.11 16.51
CA LEU A 69 3.61 0.89 17.34
C LEU A 69 2.46 0.02 17.86
N ASN A 70 1.93 -0.88 17.03
CA ASN A 70 0.87 -1.80 17.43
C ASN A 70 1.37 -2.85 18.44
N GLU A 71 2.63 -3.30 18.37
CA GLU A 71 3.21 -4.18 19.40
C GLU A 71 3.30 -3.50 20.76
N LYS A 72 3.64 -2.21 20.80
CA LYS A 72 3.73 -1.43 22.06
C LYS A 72 2.39 -1.13 22.71
N LYS A 73 1.31 -1.04 21.92
CA LYS A 73 -0.06 -0.80 22.43
C LYS A 73 -0.70 -2.04 23.06
N LYS A 74 -0.02 -3.20 23.02
CA LYS A 74 -0.49 -4.47 23.57
C LYS A 74 -0.05 -4.71 25.03
N ILE A 75 0.61 -3.71 25.65
CA ILE A 75 1.09 -3.71 27.04
C ILE A 75 0.22 -2.75 27.86
#